data_AF-A0A9D6VVM8-F1
#
_entry.id   AF-A0A9D6VVM8-F1
#
_cell.length_a   1.000
_cell.length_b   1.000
_cell.length_c   1.000
_cell.angle_alpha   90.00
_cell.angle_beta   90.00
_cell.angle_gamma   90.00
#
_symmetry.space_group_name_H-M   'P 1'
#
loop_
_entity.id
_entity.type
_entity.pdbx_description
1 polymer ?
#
loop_
_entity_poly.entity_id
_entity_poly.type
_entity_poly.pdbx_seq_one_letter_code
_entity_poly.pdbx_strand_id
1 'polypeptide(L)'
;MSVPAEKQNVVNAATLRREPPSQTSNQPSHQTVRDAVRICLEKYFADLDGHEPADIFQLVMAEVEPAMLETIMRFARGNQTRAAEMLGINRTTLRKKLRQYGLEL
;
A
#
# COMPACT_ATOMS: atom_id res chain seq x y z
N MET A 1 54.11 26.83 -56.98
CA MET A 1 53.09 26.26 -57.88
C MET A 1 51.88 25.84 -57.06
N SER A 2 50.70 26.24 -57.53
CA SER A 2 49.29 25.88 -57.25
C SER A 2 48.83 25.07 -56.01
N VAL A 3 47.96 25.73 -55.19
CA VAL A 3 46.58 25.43 -54.66
C VAL A 3 46.03 23.96 -54.53
N PRO A 4 44.88 23.67 -53.81
CA PRO A 4 44.69 23.31 -52.38
C PRO A 4 43.70 22.10 -52.15
N ALA A 5 43.03 22.06 -50.97
CA ALA A 5 41.74 21.39 -50.59
C ALA A 5 41.84 20.03 -49.85
N GLU A 6 41.49 19.94 -48.56
CA GLU A 6 40.14 19.80 -47.96
C GLU A 6 39.73 18.32 -47.81
N LYS A 7 39.57 17.84 -46.56
CA LYS A 7 38.32 17.23 -46.03
C LYS A 7 38.48 16.55 -44.64
N GLN A 8 37.49 16.86 -43.81
CA GLN A 8 36.84 16.09 -42.74
C GLN A 8 37.53 15.77 -41.40
N ASN A 9 37.07 16.54 -40.40
CA ASN A 9 36.85 16.24 -39.00
C ASN A 9 36.14 14.89 -38.74
N VAL A 10 36.61 14.09 -37.77
CA VAL A 10 35.75 13.26 -36.88
C VAL A 10 36.50 12.77 -35.63
N VAL A 11 36.12 13.37 -34.49
CA VAL A 11 35.93 12.83 -33.13
C VAL A 11 37.04 12.02 -32.41
N ASN A 12 37.58 12.63 -31.35
CA ASN A 12 38.41 11.98 -30.33
C ASN A 12 37.62 10.93 -29.52
N ALA A 13 38.21 9.75 -29.40
CA ALA A 13 37.79 8.66 -28.52
C ALA A 13 38.25 8.89 -27.07
N ALA A 14 37.57 8.19 -26.15
CA ALA A 14 37.85 7.95 -24.72
C ALA A 14 36.86 8.58 -23.73
N THR A 15 35.73 7.88 -23.63
CA THR A 15 34.76 7.87 -22.53
C THR A 15 35.40 7.40 -21.22
N LEU A 16 35.23 8.19 -20.15
CA LEU A 16 34.99 7.72 -18.77
C LEU A 16 34.30 8.88 -18.02
N ARG A 17 33.01 9.07 -18.33
CA ARG A 17 32.11 9.93 -17.57
C ARG A 17 31.94 9.29 -16.18
N ARG A 18 32.36 10.01 -15.14
CA ARG A 18 31.98 9.70 -13.76
C ARG A 18 30.50 10.06 -13.63
N GLU A 19 29.62 9.06 -13.53
CA GLU A 19 28.21 9.33 -13.21
C GLU A 19 28.11 9.96 -11.81
N PRO A 20 27.27 10.99 -11.61
CA PRO A 20 27.03 11.52 -10.27
C PRO A 20 26.28 10.48 -9.43
N PRO A 21 26.50 10.43 -8.11
CA PRO A 21 25.81 9.49 -7.24
C PRO A 21 24.30 9.75 -7.30
N SER A 22 23.56 8.77 -7.82
CA SER A 22 22.10 8.72 -7.78
C SER A 22 21.64 8.85 -6.33
N GLN A 23 21.07 10.01 -6.00
CA GLN A 23 20.40 10.23 -4.74
C GLN A 23 19.17 9.31 -4.70
N THR A 24 19.28 8.18 -4.01
CA THR A 24 18.11 7.38 -3.60
C THR A 24 17.35 8.24 -2.60
N SER A 25 16.40 9.04 -3.10
CA SER A 25 15.50 9.83 -2.27
C SER A 25 14.63 8.85 -1.47
N ASN A 26 15.03 8.58 -0.23
CA ASN A 26 14.27 7.79 0.74
C ASN A 26 13.10 8.62 1.26
N GLN A 27 12.14 8.93 0.37
CA GLN A 27 10.87 9.55 0.75
C GLN A 27 9.94 8.44 1.24
N PRO A 28 9.29 8.59 2.42
CA PRO A 28 8.30 7.62 2.87
C PRO A 28 7.16 7.59 1.85
N SER A 29 7.07 6.51 1.08
CA SER A 29 5.96 6.28 0.17
C SER A 29 4.67 6.23 0.99
N HIS A 30 3.73 7.15 0.72
CA HIS A 30 2.42 7.14 1.35
C HIS A 30 1.65 5.88 0.92
N GLN A 31 1.76 4.81 1.71
CA GLN A 31 1.05 3.56 1.45
C GLN A 31 -0.42 3.73 1.81
N THR A 32 -1.31 3.45 0.85
CA THR A 32 -2.75 3.46 1.11
C THR A 32 -3.21 2.13 1.71
N VAL A 33 -4.39 2.11 2.34
CA VAL A 33 -5.01 0.85 2.80
C VAL A 33 -5.21 -0.13 1.64
N ARG A 34 -5.54 0.40 0.44
CA ARG A 34 -5.66 -0.41 -0.77
C ARG A 34 -4.34 -1.12 -1.11
N ASP A 35 -3.23 -0.42 -0.99
CA ASP A 35 -1.91 -0.99 -1.29
C ASP A 35 -1.50 -2.02 -0.24
N ALA A 36 -1.80 -1.77 1.04
CA ALA A 36 -1.57 -2.74 2.11
C ALA A 36 -2.36 -4.04 1.88
N VAL A 37 -3.66 -3.95 1.56
CA VAL A 37 -4.49 -5.13 1.28
C VAL A 37 -3.96 -5.89 0.06
N ARG A 38 -3.58 -5.19 -1.02
CA ARG A 38 -2.99 -5.82 -2.21
C ARG A 38 -1.73 -6.62 -1.86
N ILE A 39 -0.77 -5.99 -1.17
CA ILE A 39 0.49 -6.62 -0.78
C ILE A 39 0.27 -7.85 0.10
N CYS A 40 -0.67 -7.76 1.07
CA CYS A 40 -1.01 -8.89 1.92
C CYS A 40 -1.59 -10.07 1.12
N LEU A 41 -2.48 -9.80 0.16
CA LEU A 41 -3.09 -10.84 -0.67
C LEU A 41 -2.09 -11.45 -1.67
N GLU A 42 -1.25 -10.65 -2.30
CA GLU A 42 -0.19 -11.15 -3.20
C GLU A 42 0.76 -12.09 -2.45
N LYS A 43 1.14 -11.73 -1.23
CA LYS A 43 1.94 -12.60 -0.36
C LYS A 43 1.18 -13.89 -0.01
N TYR A 44 -0.07 -13.78 0.43
CA TYR A 44 -0.90 -14.94 0.74
C TYR A 44 -1.00 -15.92 -0.44
N PHE A 45 -1.20 -15.42 -1.66
CA PHE A 45 -1.27 -16.27 -2.85
C PHE A 45 0.08 -16.90 -3.23
N ALA A 46 1.20 -16.21 -2.98
CA ALA A 46 2.52 -16.80 -3.16
C ALA A 46 2.79 -17.95 -2.18
N ASP A 47 2.24 -17.84 -0.96
CA ASP A 47 2.39 -18.82 0.13
C ASP A 47 1.42 -20.02 0.03
N LEU A 48 0.50 -20.03 -0.96
CA LEU A 48 -0.48 -21.11 -1.10
C LEU A 48 0.09 -22.44 -1.62
N ASP A 49 1.32 -22.47 -2.16
CA ASP A 49 1.97 -23.68 -2.67
C ASP A 49 1.09 -24.55 -3.60
N GLY A 50 0.21 -23.91 -4.38
CA GLY A 50 -0.70 -24.58 -5.32
C GLY A 50 -2.04 -25.05 -4.74
N HIS A 51 -2.34 -24.75 -3.48
CA HIS A 51 -3.67 -24.93 -2.90
C HIS A 51 -4.67 -23.89 -3.45
N GLU A 52 -5.91 -24.32 -3.70
CA GLU A 52 -6.95 -23.42 -4.17
C GLU A 52 -7.48 -22.53 -3.03
N PRO A 53 -7.44 -21.19 -3.17
CA PRO A 53 -7.95 -20.28 -2.15
C PRO A 53 -9.47 -20.31 -2.08
N ALA A 54 -10.04 -20.33 -0.87
CA ALA A 54 -11.47 -20.25 -0.62
C ALA A 54 -11.79 -19.17 0.43
N ASP A 55 -13.01 -18.60 0.35
CA ASP A 55 -13.55 -17.65 1.33
C ASP A 55 -12.67 -16.41 1.63
N ILE A 56 -11.84 -16.01 0.67
CA ILE A 56 -10.88 -14.89 0.83
C ILE A 56 -11.55 -13.57 1.21
N PHE A 57 -12.77 -13.31 0.71
CA PHE A 57 -13.52 -12.13 1.12
C PHE A 57 -13.78 -12.14 2.64
N GLN A 58 -14.22 -13.27 3.18
CA GLN A 58 -14.49 -13.41 4.61
C GLN A 58 -13.18 -13.35 5.42
N LEU A 59 -12.11 -13.96 4.93
CA LEU A 59 -10.77 -13.88 5.52
C LEU A 59 -10.32 -12.41 5.65
N VAL A 60 -10.37 -11.65 4.56
CA VAL A 60 -9.96 -10.23 4.58
C VAL A 60 -10.84 -9.40 5.49
N MET A 61 -12.17 -9.59 5.43
CA MET A 61 -13.09 -8.83 6.27
C MET A 61 -12.93 -9.16 7.76
N ALA A 62 -12.60 -10.40 8.11
CA ALA A 62 -12.32 -10.80 9.49
C ALA A 62 -11.06 -10.12 10.06
N GLU A 63 -10.10 -9.73 9.22
CA GLU A 63 -8.91 -8.98 9.64
C GLU A 63 -9.15 -7.46 9.65
N VAL A 64 -9.80 -6.94 8.61
CA VAL A 64 -9.97 -5.50 8.41
C VAL A 64 -11.04 -4.90 9.34
N GLU A 65 -12.18 -5.58 9.50
CA GLU A 65 -13.30 -5.02 10.27
C GLU A 65 -12.95 -4.81 11.75
N PRO A 66 -12.38 -5.79 12.50
CA PRO A 66 -12.06 -5.58 13.91
C PRO A 66 -11.09 -4.43 14.13
N ALA A 67 -10.03 -4.35 13.32
CA ALA A 67 -9.03 -3.29 13.41
C ALA A 67 -9.64 -1.89 13.21
N MET A 68 -10.53 -1.76 12.21
CA MET A 68 -11.26 -0.53 11.96
C MET A 68 -12.21 -0.18 13.13
N LEU A 69 -13.00 -1.15 13.59
CA LEU A 69 -13.96 -0.96 14.67
C LEU A 69 -13.28 -0.55 15.98
N GLU A 70 -12.21 -1.23 16.37
CA GLU A 70 -11.46 -0.95 17.58
C GLU A 70 -10.84 0.45 17.54
N THR A 71 -10.21 0.81 16.42
CA THR A 71 -9.58 2.13 16.23
C THR A 71 -10.61 3.25 16.35
N ILE A 72 -11.78 3.08 15.73
CA ILE A 72 -12.85 4.09 15.77
C ILE A 72 -13.51 4.14 17.14
N MET A 73 -13.77 3.01 17.80
CA MET A 73 -14.30 2.97 19.15
C MET A 73 -13.38 3.67 20.15
N ARG A 74 -12.06 3.47 20.01
CA ARG A 74 -11.05 4.16 20.81
C ARG A 74 -11.07 5.66 20.56
N PHE A 75 -11.11 6.08 19.30
CA PHE A 75 -11.20 7.50 18.94
C PHE A 75 -12.50 8.14 19.46
N ALA A 76 -13.61 7.41 19.40
CA ALA A 76 -14.90 7.80 19.95
C ALA A 76 -14.96 7.69 21.49
N ARG A 77 -13.89 7.25 22.15
CA ARG A 77 -13.79 7.06 23.61
C ARG A 77 -14.91 6.17 24.17
N GLY A 78 -15.21 5.07 23.47
CA GLY A 78 -16.28 4.14 23.84
C GLY A 78 -17.70 4.59 23.45
N ASN A 79 -17.89 5.80 22.92
CA ASN A 79 -19.22 6.28 22.52
C ASN A 79 -19.67 5.62 21.21
N GLN A 80 -20.50 4.58 21.33
CA GLN A 80 -21.01 3.83 20.18
C GLN A 80 -21.89 4.66 19.22
N THR A 81 -22.62 5.67 19.70
CA THR A 81 -23.43 6.52 18.81
C THR A 81 -22.51 7.34 17.90
N ARG A 82 -21.50 7.99 18.48
CA ARG A 82 -20.50 8.74 17.72
C ARG A 82 -19.70 7.84 16.79
N ALA A 83 -19.29 6.66 17.25
CA ALA A 83 -18.58 5.69 16.40
C ALA A 83 -19.43 5.24 15.21
N ALA A 84 -20.74 5.00 15.41
CA ALA A 84 -21.66 4.62 14.35
C ALA A 84 -21.84 5.75 13.32
N GLU A 85 -21.93 7.01 13.77
CA GLU A 85 -21.94 8.19 12.90
C GLU A 85 -20.65 8.30 12.08
N MET A 86 -19.48 8.13 12.71
CA MET A 86 -18.19 8.15 12.02
C MET A 86 -18.05 7.03 10.97
N LEU A 87 -18.56 5.84 11.29
CA LEU A 87 -18.59 4.69 10.40
C LEU A 87 -19.66 4.81 9.30
N GLY A 88 -20.63 5.72 9.45
CA GLY A 88 -21.77 5.83 8.53
C GLY A 88 -22.71 4.63 8.57
N ILE A 89 -22.82 3.94 9.71
CA ILE A 89 -23.69 2.76 9.87
C ILE A 89 -24.69 2.94 11.01
N ASN A 90 -25.76 2.15 10.99
CA ASN A 90 -26.70 2.12 12.10
C ASN A 90 -26.00 1.62 13.39
N ARG A 91 -26.26 2.26 14.54
CA ARG A 91 -25.74 1.85 15.86
C ARG A 91 -26.03 0.38 16.19
N THR A 92 -27.19 -0.15 15.79
CA THR A 92 -27.54 -1.56 15.97
C THR A 92 -26.61 -2.47 15.18
N THR A 93 -26.24 -2.07 13.96
CA THR A 93 -25.27 -2.79 13.13
C THR A 93 -23.89 -2.75 13.76
N LEU A 94 -23.44 -1.57 14.22
CA LEU A 94 -22.17 -1.44 14.96
C LEU A 94 -22.13 -2.40 16.16
N ARG A 95 -23.16 -2.38 17.00
CA ARG A 95 -23.24 -3.24 18.18
C ARG A 95 -23.20 -4.73 17.83
N LYS A 96 -23.88 -5.16 16.76
CA LYS A 96 -23.80 -6.56 16.28
C LYS A 96 -22.38 -6.92 15.85
N LYS A 97 -21.69 -6.03 15.12
CA LYS A 97 -20.31 -6.26 14.70
C LYS A 97 -19.33 -6.29 15.90
N LEU A 98 -19.48 -5.39 16.87
CA LEU A 98 -18.67 -5.43 18.09
C LEU A 98 -18.82 -6.76 18.85
N ARG A 99 -20.04 -7.30 18.94
CA ARG A 99 -20.29 -8.64 19.51
C ARG A 99 -19.60 -9.75 18.72
N GLN A 100 -19.77 -9.71 17.40
CA GLN A 100 -19.21 -10.73 16.50
C GLN A 100 -17.70 -10.87 16.70
N TYR A 101 -17.00 -9.77 16.97
CA TYR A 101 -15.55 -9.74 17.15
C TYR A 101 -15.09 -9.68 18.62
N GLY A 102 -15.99 -9.83 19.59
CA GLY A 102 -15.63 -9.82 21.02
C GLY A 102 -15.10 -8.47 21.54
N LEU A 103 -15.49 -7.36 20.90
CA LEU A 103 -15.06 -6.00 21.23
C LEU A 103 -16.04 -5.25 22.16
N GLU A 104 -16.96 -5.94 22.82
CA GLU A 104 -17.84 -5.31 23.81
C GLU A 104 -17.03 -4.92 25.06
N LEU A 105 -16.89 -3.61 25.29
CA LEU A 105 -16.35 -2.98 26.52
C LEU A 105 -17.47 -2.62 27.48
#